data_AF-A0A1M7DGX3-F1
#
_entry.id   AF-A0A1M7DGX3-F1
#
_cell.length_a   1.000
_cell.length_b   1.000
_cell.length_c   1.000
_cell.angle_alpha   90.00
_cell.angle_beta   90.00
_cell.angle_gamma   90.00
#
_symmetry.space_group_name_H-M   'P 1'
#
loop_
_entity.id
_entity.type
_entity.pdbx_description
1 polymer ?
#
loop_
_entity_poly.entity_id
_entity_poly.type
_entity_poly.pdbx_seq_one_letter_code
_entity_poly.pdbx_strand_id
1 'polypeptide(L)'
;MEDGEAIKAYVLNGVVPELPPGTFVNCHNLATHYNKAAAAVLREVRYWFLDLQTYYPDLNPTEIAFSKLKAHPGSNAARTFDRIFNALAESCNLFTSDECWDIFNEARYGSD
;
A
#
# COMPACT_ATOMS: atom_id res chain seq x y z
N MET A 1 -2.14 13.58 17.86
CA MET A 1 -0.91 12.89 17.42
C MET A 1 -0.52 13.59 16.14
N GLU A 2 0.67 14.17 16.03
CA GLU A 2 1.10 14.68 14.74
C GLU A 2 1.13 13.52 13.75
N ASP A 3 0.65 13.73 12.53
CA ASP A 3 0.43 12.67 11.53
C ASP A 3 1.64 11.74 11.35
N GLY A 4 2.86 12.27 11.52
CA GLY A 4 4.08 11.48 11.38
C GLY A 4 4.38 10.51 12.53
N GLU A 5 4.02 10.83 13.78
CA GLU A 5 4.20 9.88 14.90
C GLU A 5 3.19 8.73 14.80
N ALA A 6 1.99 9.00 14.30
CA ALA A 6 0.99 7.98 14.02
C ALA A 6 1.45 7.03 12.89
N ILE A 7 1.99 7.58 11.80
CA ILE A 7 2.54 6.80 10.68
C ILE A 7 3.72 5.96 11.16
N LYS A 8 4.64 6.54 11.95
CA LYS A 8 5.76 5.81 12.54
C LYS A 8 5.30 4.64 13.39
N ALA A 9 4.33 4.87 14.28
CA ALA A 9 3.80 3.82 15.14
C ALA A 9 3.11 2.72 14.33
N TYR A 10 2.36 3.08 13.28
CA TYR A 10 1.73 2.12 12.38
C TYR A 10 2.75 1.27 11.63
N VAL A 11 3.79 1.89 11.06
CA VAL A 11 4.86 1.18 10.35
C VAL A 11 5.57 0.21 11.29
N LEU A 12 6.02 0.67 12.45
CA LEU A 12 6.82 -0.13 13.38
C LEU A 12 6.03 -1.28 14.00
N ASN A 13 4.76 -1.06 14.35
CA ASN A 13 3.98 -2.05 15.09
C ASN A 13 3.03 -2.86 14.21
N GLY A 14 2.66 -2.37 13.03
CA GLY A 14 1.70 -3.01 12.14
C GLY A 14 2.30 -3.58 10.86
N VAL A 15 3.29 -2.92 10.27
CA VAL A 15 3.84 -3.31 8.95
C VAL A 15 5.11 -4.13 9.09
N VAL A 16 6.08 -3.65 9.87
CA VAL A 16 7.39 -4.31 10.06
C VAL A 16 7.28 -5.76 10.53
N PRO A 17 6.42 -6.11 11.52
CA PRO A 17 6.33 -7.49 11.99
C PRO A 17 5.84 -8.49 10.94
N GLU A 18 5.11 -8.03 9.92
CA GLU A 18 4.50 -8.87 8.88
C GLU A 18 5.42 -9.12 7.68
N LEU A 19 6.58 -8.45 7.63
CA LEU A 19 7.45 -8.47 6.46
C LEU A 19 8.77 -9.20 6.75
N PRO A 20 9.18 -10.14 5.89
CA PRO A 20 10.50 -10.74 5.98
C PRO A 20 11.62 -9.69 5.91
N PRO A 21 12.75 -9.91 6.62
CA PRO A 21 13.93 -9.08 6.46
C PRO A 21 14.38 -8.99 5.00
N GLY A 22 14.58 -7.77 4.50
CA GLY A 22 15.01 -7.53 3.11
C GLY A 22 13.87 -7.33 2.10
N THR A 23 12.61 -7.35 2.54
CA THR A 23 11.47 -7.02 1.68
C THR A 23 11.53 -5.58 1.17
N PHE A 24 11.35 -5.41 -0.13
CA PHE A 24 11.14 -4.10 -0.75
C PHE A 24 9.71 -3.62 -0.47
N VAL A 25 9.56 -2.39 0.03
CA VAL A 25 8.24 -1.76 0.26
C VAL A 25 8.16 -0.49 -0.56
N ASN A 26 7.27 -0.50 -1.55
CA ASN A 26 6.92 0.69 -2.30
C ASN A 26 5.96 1.54 -1.45
N CYS A 27 6.38 2.74 -1.05
CA CYS A 27 5.51 3.71 -0.38
C CYS A 27 5.09 4.79 -1.38
N HIS A 28 4.08 4.52 -2.20
CA HIS A 28 3.58 5.52 -3.13
C HIS A 28 2.69 6.56 -2.44
N ASN A 29 2.91 7.84 -2.76
CA ASN A 29 2.14 9.02 -2.36
C ASN A 29 2.13 9.41 -0.87
N LEU A 30 3.32 9.63 -0.32
CA LEU A 30 3.49 10.39 0.93
C LEU A 30 3.91 11.86 0.70
N ALA A 31 3.74 12.41 -0.51
CA ALA A 31 4.19 13.77 -0.81
C ALA A 31 3.49 14.85 0.05
N THR A 32 2.26 14.61 0.50
CA THR A 32 1.54 15.49 1.45
C THR A 32 1.80 15.19 2.93
N HIS A 33 2.46 14.07 3.24
CA HIS A 33 2.86 13.66 4.60
C HIS A 33 4.36 13.44 4.71
N TYR A 34 5.17 14.28 4.02
CA TYR A 34 6.63 14.17 3.98
C TYR A 34 7.25 14.50 5.35
N ASN A 35 7.07 13.62 6.33
CA ASN A 35 7.77 13.67 7.59
C ASN A 35 9.11 12.98 7.39
N LYS A 36 10.20 13.75 7.45
CA LYS A 36 11.57 13.23 7.45
C LYS A 36 11.75 12.12 8.50
N ALA A 37 11.00 12.16 9.61
CA ALA A 37 10.98 11.13 10.64
C ALA A 37 10.36 9.81 10.15
N ALA A 38 9.27 9.84 9.37
CA ALA A 38 8.67 8.63 8.80
C ALA A 38 9.63 7.97 7.80
N ALA A 39 10.27 8.78 6.93
CA ALA A 39 11.28 8.29 6.01
C ALA A 39 12.54 7.76 6.73
N ALA A 40 12.96 8.37 7.84
CA ALA A 40 14.08 7.88 8.65
C ALA A 40 13.76 6.52 9.27
N VAL A 41 12.56 6.36 9.85
CA VAL A 41 12.10 5.10 10.44
C VAL A 41 12.04 3.99 9.39
N LEU A 42 11.47 4.27 8.22
CA LEU A 42 11.39 3.29 7.13
C LEU A 42 12.77 2.85 6.63
N ARG A 43 13.78 3.74 6.65
CA ARG A 43 15.16 3.38 6.32
C ARG A 43 15.79 2.48 7.40
N GLU A 44 15.50 2.70 8.67
CA GLU A 44 16.01 1.87 9.78
C GLU A 44 15.56 0.41 9.67
N VAL A 45 14.34 0.18 9.16
CA VAL A 45 13.79 -1.16 8.92
C VAL A 45 14.09 -1.72 7.52
N ARG A 46 15.03 -1.10 6.79
CA ARG A 46 15.52 -1.50 5.46
C ARG A 46 14.46 -1.55 4.35
N TYR A 47 13.44 -0.70 4.42
CA TYR A 47 12.55 -0.46 3.30
C TYR A 47 13.14 0.56 2.32
N TRP A 48 12.96 0.29 1.04
CA TRP A 48 13.46 1.12 -0.04
C TRP A 48 12.34 2.01 -0.57
N PHE A 49 12.57 3.32 -0.55
CA PHE A 49 11.61 4.30 -1.05
C PHE A 49 11.85 4.59 -2.52
N LEU A 50 10.80 4.50 -3.35
CA LEU A 50 10.83 4.91 -4.75
C LEU A 50 9.76 5.98 -4.97
N ASP A 51 10.19 7.24 -5.11
CA ASP A 51 9.30 8.36 -5.45
C ASP A 51 9.10 8.38 -6.97
N LEU A 52 8.02 7.77 -7.44
CA LEU A 52 7.73 7.68 -8.88
C LEU A 52 6.88 8.83 -9.42
N GLN A 53 6.44 9.74 -8.54
CA GLN A 53 5.13 10.33 -8.74
C GLN A 53 5.04 11.50 -9.71
N THR A 54 6.13 12.13 -10.15
CA THR A 54 5.94 13.31 -11.00
C THR A 54 5.70 12.96 -12.48
N TYR A 55 6.03 11.76 -12.94
CA TYR A 55 6.07 11.48 -14.39
C TYR A 55 5.27 10.26 -14.87
N TYR A 56 4.95 9.27 -14.01
CA TYR A 56 4.32 8.03 -14.47
C TYR A 56 3.29 7.44 -13.46
N PRO A 57 2.12 8.09 -13.28
CA PRO A 57 1.10 7.63 -12.35
C PRO A 57 0.56 6.23 -12.67
N ASP A 58 0.56 5.84 -13.95
CA ASP A 58 0.11 4.52 -14.41
C ASP A 58 1.08 3.38 -14.01
N LEU A 59 2.26 3.71 -13.48
CA LEU A 59 3.28 2.74 -13.04
C LEU A 59 3.24 2.53 -11.52
N ASN A 60 2.11 2.80 -10.86
CA ASN A 60 1.98 2.51 -9.45
C ASN A 60 1.08 1.29 -9.17
N PRO A 61 1.66 0.17 -8.72
CA PRO A 61 0.88 -1.03 -8.40
C PRO A 61 -0.13 -0.78 -7.26
N THR A 62 0.13 0.17 -6.35
CA THR A 62 -0.81 0.51 -5.28
C THR A 62 -2.10 1.17 -5.80
N GLU A 63 -2.02 2.06 -6.79
CA GLU A 63 -3.24 2.66 -7.40
C GLU A 63 -4.05 1.61 -8.17
N ILE A 64 -3.38 0.68 -8.86
CA ILE A 64 -4.04 -0.44 -9.56
C ILE A 64 -4.77 -1.33 -8.54
N ALA A 65 -4.08 -1.71 -7.46
CA ALA A 65 -4.66 -2.49 -6.37
C ALA A 65 -5.88 -1.79 -5.74
N PHE A 66 -5.78 -0.49 -5.42
CA PHE A 66 -6.91 0.26 -4.88
C PHE A 66 -8.08 0.38 -5.86
N SER A 67 -7.80 0.52 -7.15
CA SER A 67 -8.85 0.55 -8.18
C SER A 67 -9.61 -0.78 -8.24
N LYS A 68 -8.90 -1.91 -8.20
CA LYS A 68 -9.52 -3.25 -8.13
C LYS A 68 -10.33 -3.44 -6.85
N LEU A 69 -9.79 -3.01 -5.71
CA LEU A 69 -10.48 -3.07 -4.41
C LEU A 69 -11.80 -2.27 -4.43
N LYS A 70 -11.78 -1.06 -5.00
CA LYS A 70 -12.96 -0.18 -5.11
C LYS A 70 -13.99 -0.67 -6.13
N ALA A 71 -13.56 -1.40 -7.16
CA ALA A 71 -14.45 -1.97 -8.15
C ALA A 71 -15.31 -3.12 -7.59
N HIS A 72 -14.95 -3.66 -6.42
CA HIS A 72 -15.68 -4.79 -5.84
C HIS A 72 -17.14 -4.44 -5.47
N PRO A 73 -18.14 -5.21 -5.95
CA PRO A 73 -19.56 -4.87 -5.78
C PRO A 73 -20.03 -4.78 -4.31
N GLY A 74 -19.45 -5.60 -3.42
CA GLY A 74 -19.75 -5.57 -1.98
C GLY A 74 -19.47 -4.21 -1.33
N SER A 75 -18.39 -3.55 -1.76
CA SER A 75 -17.97 -2.23 -1.28
C SER A 75 -18.95 -1.13 -1.73
N ASN A 76 -19.59 -1.30 -2.88
CA ASN A 76 -20.49 -0.30 -3.49
C ASN A 76 -21.95 -0.40 -3.02
N ALA A 77 -22.34 -1.54 -2.46
CA ALA A 77 -23.70 -1.79 -1.95
C ALA A 77 -23.84 -1.54 -0.43
N ALA A 78 -22.74 -1.52 0.32
CA ALA A 78 -22.75 -1.26 1.75
C ALA A 78 -23.07 0.22 2.08
N ARG A 79 -23.85 0.46 3.15
CA ARG A 79 -24.30 1.80 3.57
C ARG A 79 -24.06 2.09 5.06
N THR A 80 -23.36 1.18 5.75
CA THR A 80 -22.93 1.37 7.14
C THR A 80 -21.43 1.12 7.23
N PHE A 81 -20.77 1.74 8.20
CA PHE A 81 -19.33 1.61 8.40
C PHE A 81 -18.89 0.15 8.51
N ASP A 82 -19.51 -0.63 9.39
CA ASP A 82 -19.16 -2.05 9.60
C ASP A 82 -19.32 -2.89 8.33
N ARG A 83 -20.38 -2.63 7.55
CA ARG A 83 -20.61 -3.36 6.29
C ARG A 83 -19.60 -2.99 5.22
N ILE A 84 -19.20 -1.72 5.16
CA ILE A 84 -18.13 -1.27 4.24
C ILE A 84 -16.82 -1.92 4.67
N PHE A 85 -16.50 -1.90 5.96
CA PHE A 85 -15.27 -2.48 6.50
C PHE A 85 -15.19 -3.99 6.24
N ASN A 86 -16.26 -4.73 6.51
CA ASN A 86 -16.30 -6.17 6.23
C ASN A 86 -16.19 -6.47 4.74
N ALA A 87 -16.88 -5.71 3.88
CA ALA A 87 -16.78 -5.88 2.43
C ALA A 87 -15.36 -5.60 1.91
N LEU A 88 -14.67 -4.58 2.46
CA LEU A 88 -13.28 -4.31 2.14
C LEU A 88 -12.36 -5.45 2.60
N ALA A 89 -12.54 -5.94 3.83
CA ALA A 89 -11.77 -7.07 4.36
C ALA A 89 -11.96 -8.35 3.53
N GLU A 90 -13.19 -8.64 3.12
CA GLU A 90 -13.49 -9.77 2.22
C GLU A 90 -12.83 -9.59 0.85
N SER A 91 -12.87 -8.37 0.31
CA SER A 91 -12.24 -8.05 -0.97
C SER A 91 -10.72 -8.19 -0.94
N CYS A 92 -10.07 -8.02 0.22
CA CYS A 92 -8.64 -8.27 0.37
C CYS A 92 -8.25 -9.73 0.06
N ASN A 93 -9.17 -10.69 0.20
CA ASN A 93 -8.91 -12.09 -0.14
C ASN A 93 -8.74 -12.33 -1.66
N LEU A 94 -9.07 -11.34 -2.50
CA LEU A 94 -8.87 -11.42 -3.95
C LEU A 94 -7.40 -11.22 -4.35
N PHE A 95 -6.57 -10.66 -3.46
CA PHE A 95 -5.15 -10.41 -3.70
C PHE A 95 -4.33 -11.66 -3.40
N THR A 96 -4.44 -12.66 -4.26
CA THR A 96 -3.56 -13.83 -4.24
C THR A 96 -2.13 -13.43 -4.65
N SER A 97 -1.16 -14.31 -4.42
CA SER A 97 0.23 -14.06 -4.86
C SER A 97 0.32 -13.82 -6.38
N ASP A 98 -0.45 -14.57 -7.18
CA ASP A 98 -0.48 -14.43 -8.64
C ASP A 98 -1.12 -13.10 -9.04
N GLU A 99 -2.24 -12.72 -8.43
CA GLU A 99 -2.89 -11.43 -8.69
C GLU A 99 -1.98 -10.26 -8.32
N CYS A 100 -1.26 -10.36 -7.18
CA CYS A 100 -0.28 -9.35 -6.81
C CYS A 100 0.85 -9.27 -7.83
N TRP A 101 1.35 -10.40 -8.33
CA TRP A 101 2.38 -10.43 -9.35
C TRP A 101 1.90 -9.79 -10.66
N ASP A 102 0.67 -10.08 -11.09
CA ASP A 102 0.06 -9.46 -12.27
C ASP A 102 -0.08 -7.95 -12.12
N ILE A 103 -0.44 -7.45 -10.94
CA ILE A 103 -0.46 -6.01 -10.63
C ILE A 103 0.94 -5.40 -10.75
N PHE A 104 1.99 -6.08 -10.27
CA PHE A 104 3.37 -5.62 -10.43
C PHE A 104 3.81 -5.64 -11.91
N ASN A 105 3.40 -6.64 -12.69
CA ASN A 105 3.67 -6.71 -14.13
C ASN A 105 2.95 -5.60 -14.91
N GLU A 106 1.67 -5.34 -14.61
CA GLU A 106 0.89 -4.26 -15.20
C GLU A 106 1.55 -2.90 -14.95
N ALA A 107 2.08 -2.72 -13.74
CA ALA A 107 2.85 -1.54 -13.36
C ALA A 107 4.32 -1.54 -13.85
N ARG A 108 4.74 -2.56 -14.64
CA ARG A 108 6.06 -2.71 -15.26
C ARG A 108 7.24 -2.93 -14.30
N TYR A 109 6.98 -3.60 -13.17
CA TYR A 109 8.01 -4.05 -12.23
C TYR A 109 8.44 -5.50 -12.48
N GLY A 110 7.71 -6.23 -13.30
CA GLY A 110 8.10 -7.55 -13.77
C GLY A 110 9.39 -7.49 -14.57
N SER A 111 10.31 -8.42 -14.30
CA SER A 111 11.39 -8.75 -15.21
C SER A 111 10.91 -9.78 -16.24
N ASP A 112 11.46 -9.74 -17.45
CA ASP A 112 11.35 -10.84 -18.43
C ASP A 112 11.94 -12.16 -17.87
#